data_AF-A0A7C4LDJ6-F1
#
_entry.id   AF-A0A7C4LDJ6-F1
#
_cell.length_a   1.000
_cell.length_b   1.000
_cell.length_c   1.000
_cell.angle_alpha   90.00
_cell.angle_beta   90.00
_cell.angle_gamma   90.00
#
_symmetry.space_group_name_H-M   'P 1'
#
loop_
_entity.id
_entity.type
_entity.pdbx_description
1 polymer ?
#
loop_
_entity_poly.entity_id
_entity_poly.type
_entity_poly.pdbx_seq_one_letter_code
_entity_poly.pdbx_strand_id
1 'polypeptide(L)'
;MNKIIFPFFVLALAAIACGRSIAPAETPPTVPTVPMPETLQADCGAGETCKELVIRGDSQYTLPDGSESPFSGYADPTLRQDEEGVLWLSYSWPHLKFAERRPVPSVDIHLAKSMDQGNTWDFVTTLFTATPIVNPAAPSQTGYLDYEVVNLLPATINGQTTWFGVTLNYFVPEQGGMALRPPDSFHIRVYQADRPADLTNAPYAVLGGGITNPAWNPNSSLIPADMSDADKKHSFGTSPAFTLQTARFI
;
A
#
# COMPACT_ATOMS: atom_id res chain seq x y z
N MET A 1 45.51 59.55 -9.92
CA MET A 1 46.69 58.67 -9.84
C MET A 1 46.71 57.97 -8.49
N ASN A 2 47.13 56.70 -8.50
CA ASN A 2 47.52 55.83 -7.38
C ASN A 2 46.51 54.83 -6.79
N LYS A 3 46.52 53.68 -7.48
CA LYS A 3 46.90 52.33 -7.00
C LYS A 3 45.97 51.61 -6.00
N ILE A 4 45.22 50.69 -6.61
CA ILE A 4 44.76 49.38 -6.12
C ILE A 4 45.87 48.66 -5.35
N ILE A 5 45.67 48.39 -4.05
CA ILE A 5 46.23 47.24 -3.31
C ILE A 5 45.31 46.97 -2.10
N PHE A 6 44.59 45.84 -2.06
CA PHE A 6 44.47 44.92 -0.91
C PHE A 6 43.29 43.94 -1.08
N PRO A 7 43.54 42.70 -1.51
CA PRO A 7 42.77 41.55 -1.08
C PRO A 7 43.70 40.63 -0.29
N PHE A 8 43.84 40.86 1.02
CA PHE A 8 44.69 39.99 1.86
C PHE A 8 44.15 39.71 3.26
N PHE A 9 42.88 40.02 3.53
CA PHE A 9 42.30 39.85 4.88
C PHE A 9 41.34 38.66 5.05
N VAL A 10 41.24 37.75 4.06
CA VAL A 10 40.36 36.58 4.16
C VAL A 10 41.12 35.25 4.24
N LEU A 11 42.44 35.24 4.01
CA LEU A 11 43.23 33.99 4.00
C LEU A 11 43.84 33.56 5.35
N ALA A 12 43.60 34.30 6.45
CA ALA A 12 44.23 34.02 7.74
C ALA A 12 43.32 33.40 8.83
N LEU A 13 42.01 33.19 8.55
CA LEU A 13 41.11 32.50 9.49
C LEU A 13 40.84 31.01 9.16
N ALA A 14 41.36 30.50 8.04
CA ALA A 14 41.16 29.10 7.65
C ALA A 14 42.18 28.10 8.26
N ALA A 15 43.18 28.57 9.02
CA ALA A 15 44.28 27.73 9.48
C ALA A 15 44.22 27.31 10.96
N ILE A 16 43.20 27.69 11.73
CA ILE A 16 43.11 27.36 13.18
C ILE A 16 42.01 26.34 13.51
N ALA A 17 41.11 26.00 12.58
CA ALA A 17 40.03 25.03 12.84
C ALA A 17 40.44 23.55 12.59
N CYS A 18 41.61 23.29 12.01
CA CYS A 18 42.14 21.93 11.80
C CYS A 18 43.22 21.58 12.83
N GLY A 19 43.00 21.95 14.10
CA GLY A 19 43.71 21.30 15.20
C GLY A 19 43.26 19.85 15.26
N ARG A 20 44.11 18.92 14.81
CA ARG A 20 43.91 17.47 14.99
C ARG A 20 43.69 17.21 16.48
N SER A 21 42.44 16.92 16.85
CA SER A 21 42.11 16.41 18.18
C SER A 21 42.87 15.09 18.36
N ILE A 22 43.84 15.09 19.29
CA ILE A 22 44.54 13.89 19.76
C ILE A 22 43.67 13.25 20.85
N ALA A 23 42.36 13.12 20.59
CA ALA A 23 41.51 12.29 21.43
C ALA A 23 42.05 10.86 21.31
N PRO A 24 42.29 10.15 22.43
CA PRO A 24 42.58 8.73 22.41
C PRO A 24 41.48 8.05 21.58
N ALA A 25 41.88 7.14 20.69
CA ALA A 25 40.92 6.32 19.96
C ALA A 25 40.18 5.45 20.98
N GLU A 26 39.05 5.94 21.48
CA GLU A 26 38.09 5.10 22.19
C GLU A 26 37.63 4.06 21.20
N THR A 27 38.02 2.80 21.45
CA THR A 27 37.50 1.66 20.73
C THR A 27 35.97 1.74 20.80
N PRO A 28 35.26 1.83 19.67
CA PRO A 28 33.80 1.84 19.68
C PRO A 28 33.33 0.63 20.50
N PRO A 29 32.38 0.81 21.44
CA PRO A 29 31.85 -0.32 22.18
C PRO A 29 31.40 -1.38 21.18
N THR A 30 31.81 -2.62 21.41
CA THR A 30 31.44 -3.77 20.58
C THR A 30 29.92 -3.78 20.47
N VAL A 31 29.39 -3.45 19.29
CA VAL A 31 27.95 -3.54 19.03
C VAL A 31 27.56 -4.98 19.33
N PRO A 32 26.62 -5.23 20.27
CA PRO A 32 26.16 -6.58 20.53
C PRO A 32 25.71 -7.18 19.20
N THR A 33 26.36 -8.25 18.77
CA THR A 33 25.94 -9.02 17.60
C THR A 33 24.64 -9.71 17.99
N VAL A 34 23.52 -9.03 17.82
CA VAL A 34 22.20 -9.66 17.91
C VAL A 34 22.19 -10.69 16.78
N PRO A 35 22.07 -11.99 17.06
CA PRO A 35 21.94 -12.98 16.00
C PRO A 35 20.72 -12.58 15.18
N MET A 36 20.99 -12.25 13.91
CA MET A 36 19.93 -11.95 12.97
C MET A 36 19.07 -13.22 12.87
N PRO A 37 17.75 -13.15 13.13
CA PRO A 37 16.91 -14.32 13.02
C PRO A 37 17.05 -14.88 11.61
N GLU A 38 17.37 -16.16 11.51
CA GLU A 38 17.42 -16.85 10.24
C GLU A 38 16.01 -16.79 9.64
N THR A 39 15.85 -16.03 8.56
CA THR A 39 14.59 -15.96 7.84
C THR A 39 14.32 -17.32 7.23
N LEU A 40 13.29 -18.02 7.73
CA LEU A 40 12.78 -19.23 7.12
C LEU A 40 12.30 -18.89 5.70
N GLN A 41 13.05 -19.33 4.69
CA GLN A 41 12.62 -19.27 3.30
C GLN A 41 12.01 -20.61 2.92
N ALA A 42 10.70 -20.62 2.69
CA ALA A 42 10.01 -21.77 2.09
C ALA A 42 9.73 -21.43 0.62
N ASP A 43 10.18 -22.30 -0.28
CA ASP A 43 9.89 -22.21 -1.71
C ASP A 43 8.90 -23.32 -2.08
N CYS A 44 7.71 -22.92 -2.50
CA CYS A 44 6.66 -23.80 -2.98
C CYS A 44 6.95 -24.20 -4.45
N GLY A 45 8.06 -24.89 -4.67
CA GLY A 45 8.45 -25.38 -6.00
C GLY A 45 7.56 -26.52 -6.51
N ALA A 46 7.88 -27.03 -7.71
CA ALA A 46 7.25 -28.23 -8.27
C ALA A 46 7.67 -29.48 -7.47
N GLY A 47 6.96 -29.75 -6.38
CA GLY A 47 7.24 -30.82 -5.44
C GLY A 47 6.53 -30.52 -4.12
N GLU A 48 5.40 -31.19 -3.91
CA GLU A 48 4.45 -31.03 -2.79
C GLU A 48 5.09 -30.57 -1.47
N THR A 49 4.97 -29.29 -1.13
CA THR A 49 5.38 -28.80 0.21
C THR A 49 4.49 -27.67 0.75
N CYS A 50 3.80 -26.91 -0.11
CA CYS A 50 2.87 -25.89 0.34
C CYS A 50 1.43 -26.37 0.21
N LYS A 51 0.75 -26.46 1.35
CA LYS A 51 -0.70 -26.64 1.35
C LYS A 51 -1.35 -25.38 0.80
N GLU A 52 -2.41 -25.58 0.03
CA GLU A 52 -3.28 -24.48 -0.35
C GLU A 52 -3.79 -23.78 0.91
N LEU A 53 -3.78 -22.45 0.90
CA LEU A 53 -4.40 -21.65 1.93
C LEU A 53 -5.92 -21.76 1.75
N VAL A 54 -6.60 -22.32 2.76
CA VAL A 54 -8.05 -22.42 2.78
C VAL A 54 -8.61 -21.47 3.84
N ILE A 55 -9.46 -20.54 3.42
CA ILE A 55 -10.16 -19.62 4.31
C ILE A 55 -11.58 -20.12 4.52
N ARG A 56 -11.88 -20.58 5.74
CA ARG A 56 -13.20 -21.12 6.07
C ARG A 56 -14.25 -20.02 5.99
N GLY A 57 -15.36 -20.31 5.29
CA GLY A 57 -16.47 -19.38 5.14
C GLY A 57 -16.29 -18.35 4.03
N ASP A 58 -15.14 -18.31 3.34
CA ASP A 58 -15.00 -17.51 2.11
C ASP A 58 -15.41 -18.36 0.91
N SER A 59 -16.57 -18.07 0.34
CA SER A 59 -17.11 -18.85 -0.78
C SER A 59 -16.61 -18.30 -2.10
N GLN A 60 -16.31 -19.19 -3.05
CA GLN A 60 -15.99 -18.77 -4.40
C GLN A 60 -17.13 -17.96 -5.02
N TYR A 61 -16.77 -16.95 -5.82
CA TYR A 61 -17.75 -16.22 -6.62
C TYR A 61 -18.44 -17.15 -7.61
N THR A 62 -19.74 -16.95 -7.80
CA THR A 62 -20.54 -17.70 -8.77
C THR A 62 -20.92 -16.82 -9.96
N LEU A 63 -20.97 -17.43 -11.14
CA LEU A 63 -21.51 -16.83 -12.35
C LEU A 63 -23.05 -16.71 -12.26
N PRO A 64 -23.70 -15.91 -13.12
CA PRO A 64 -25.15 -15.74 -13.09
C PRO A 64 -25.97 -17.03 -13.27
N ASP A 65 -25.36 -18.09 -13.82
CA ASP A 65 -25.97 -19.42 -13.96
C ASP A 65 -25.74 -20.34 -12.74
N GLY A 66 -25.07 -19.84 -11.69
CA GLY A 66 -24.76 -20.55 -10.45
C GLY A 66 -23.49 -21.41 -10.50
N SER A 67 -22.78 -21.45 -11.64
CA SER A 67 -21.48 -22.15 -11.72
C SER A 67 -20.36 -21.33 -11.07
N GLU A 68 -19.24 -21.98 -10.71
CA GLU A 68 -18.07 -21.31 -10.12
C GLU A 68 -17.42 -20.34 -11.13
N SER A 69 -17.00 -19.16 -10.66
CA SER A 69 -16.27 -18.19 -11.48
C SER A 69 -14.87 -18.70 -11.78
N PRO A 70 -14.46 -18.82 -13.07
CA PRO A 70 -13.11 -19.25 -13.45
C PRO A 70 -12.05 -18.18 -13.14
N PHE A 71 -12.49 -16.97 -12.82
CA PHE A 71 -11.64 -15.88 -12.34
C PHE A 71 -12.04 -15.66 -10.89
N SER A 72 -11.40 -16.41 -9.99
CA SER A 72 -11.55 -16.35 -8.54
C SER A 72 -10.27 -16.84 -7.89
N GLY A 73 -9.94 -16.33 -6.69
CA GLY A 73 -8.79 -16.82 -5.93
C GLY A 73 -8.12 -15.75 -5.08
N TYR A 74 -7.06 -16.16 -4.38
CA TYR A 74 -6.29 -15.32 -3.48
C TYR A 74 -5.18 -14.60 -4.24
N ALA A 75 -5.14 -13.27 -4.17
CA ALA A 75 -4.06 -12.45 -4.69
C ALA A 75 -3.58 -11.41 -3.67
N ASP A 76 -2.35 -10.94 -3.84
CA ASP A 76 -1.75 -9.84 -3.08
C ASP A 76 -1.95 -9.91 -1.55
N PRO A 77 -1.62 -11.05 -0.89
CA PRO A 77 -1.85 -11.20 0.53
C PRO A 77 -0.98 -10.25 1.35
N THR A 78 -1.59 -9.55 2.30
CA THR A 78 -0.90 -8.84 3.39
C THR A 78 -1.25 -9.47 4.73
N LEU A 79 -0.23 -9.83 5.50
CA LEU A 79 -0.33 -10.40 6.84
C LEU A 79 0.12 -9.39 7.91
N ARG A 80 -0.67 -9.24 8.97
CA ARG A 80 -0.32 -8.47 10.18
C ARG A 80 -0.73 -9.22 11.43
N GLN A 81 -0.01 -8.98 12.52
CA GLN A 81 -0.36 -9.48 13.85
C GLN A 81 -0.76 -8.30 14.74
N ASP A 82 -1.80 -8.47 15.55
CA ASP A 82 -2.15 -7.50 16.60
C ASP A 82 -1.46 -7.78 17.94
N GLU A 83 -1.68 -6.91 18.92
CA GLU A 83 -1.07 -7.02 20.25
C GLU A 83 -1.56 -8.26 21.01
N GLU A 84 -2.78 -8.73 20.72
CA GLU A 84 -3.38 -9.95 21.26
C GLU A 84 -2.86 -11.23 20.57
N GLY A 85 -2.06 -11.10 19.52
CA GLY A 85 -1.46 -12.20 18.78
C GLY A 85 -2.33 -12.80 17.67
N VAL A 86 -3.49 -12.21 17.38
CA VAL A 86 -4.35 -12.58 16.25
C VAL A 86 -3.66 -12.16 14.96
N LEU A 87 -3.63 -13.09 14.00
CA LEU A 87 -3.15 -12.81 12.66
C LEU A 87 -4.30 -12.36 11.78
N TRP A 88 -4.12 -11.24 11.09
CA TRP A 88 -5.06 -10.66 10.14
C TRP A 88 -4.48 -10.77 8.75
N LEU A 89 -5.23 -11.38 7.85
CA LEU A 89 -4.87 -11.55 6.45
C LEU A 89 -5.87 -10.78 5.60
N SER A 90 -5.36 -9.82 4.86
CA SER A 90 -6.12 -9.10 3.85
C SER A 90 -5.61 -9.45 2.47
N TYR A 91 -6.50 -9.69 1.51
CA TYR A 91 -6.12 -10.20 0.18
C TYR A 91 -7.05 -9.65 -0.90
N SER A 92 -6.49 -9.45 -2.08
CA SER A 92 -7.25 -9.22 -3.30
C SER A 92 -8.02 -10.50 -3.65
N TRP A 93 -9.27 -10.33 -4.04
CA TRP A 93 -10.17 -11.41 -4.45
C TRP A 93 -10.72 -11.07 -5.84
N PRO A 94 -10.02 -11.48 -6.91
CA PRO A 94 -10.46 -11.22 -8.28
C PRO A 94 -11.76 -11.97 -8.57
N HIS A 95 -12.69 -11.35 -9.27
CA HIS A 95 -13.97 -11.96 -9.66
C HIS A 95 -14.53 -11.37 -10.95
N LEU A 96 -15.57 -12.02 -11.49
CA LEU A 96 -16.32 -11.48 -12.63
C LEU A 96 -17.61 -10.85 -12.13
N LYS A 97 -17.75 -9.54 -12.34
CA LYS A 97 -19.04 -8.86 -12.32
C LYS A 97 -19.64 -8.82 -13.72
N PHE A 98 -20.93 -8.51 -13.81
CA PHE A 98 -21.66 -8.51 -15.08
C PHE A 98 -22.32 -7.16 -15.32
N ALA A 99 -21.88 -6.46 -16.35
CA ALA A 99 -22.62 -5.33 -16.91
C ALA A 99 -23.54 -5.87 -18.01
N GLU A 100 -24.84 -5.90 -17.72
CA GLU A 100 -25.85 -6.62 -18.52
C GLU A 100 -25.54 -8.12 -18.59
N ARG A 101 -24.88 -8.58 -19.67
CA ARG A 101 -24.44 -9.97 -19.88
C ARG A 101 -22.96 -10.06 -20.24
N ARG A 102 -22.21 -8.97 -20.10
CA ARG A 102 -20.79 -8.92 -20.40
C ARG A 102 -19.99 -9.08 -19.11
N PRO A 103 -19.08 -10.07 -19.03
CA PRO A 103 -18.21 -10.20 -17.88
C PRO A 103 -17.22 -9.04 -17.85
N VAL A 104 -17.08 -8.42 -16.69
CA VAL A 104 -16.10 -7.37 -16.42
C VAL A 104 -15.24 -7.89 -15.26
N PRO A 105 -13.92 -8.07 -15.44
CA PRO A 105 -13.05 -8.41 -14.32
C PRO A 105 -13.12 -7.32 -13.25
N SER A 106 -13.10 -7.76 -12.01
CA SER A 106 -13.20 -6.92 -10.83
C SER A 106 -12.31 -7.47 -9.73
N VAL A 107 -11.94 -6.64 -8.78
CA VAL A 107 -11.21 -7.07 -7.59
C VAL A 107 -11.87 -6.48 -6.36
N ASP A 108 -12.24 -7.36 -5.43
CA ASP A 108 -12.64 -6.99 -4.08
C ASP A 108 -11.45 -7.21 -3.14
N ILE A 109 -11.54 -6.62 -1.95
CA ILE A 109 -10.61 -6.88 -0.86
C ILE A 109 -11.33 -7.66 0.23
N HIS A 110 -10.80 -8.83 0.57
CA HIS A 110 -11.33 -9.68 1.63
C HIS A 110 -10.45 -9.60 2.88
N LEU A 111 -11.03 -9.93 4.03
CA LEU A 111 -10.36 -10.02 5.31
C LEU A 111 -10.66 -11.37 5.97
N ALA A 112 -9.60 -12.03 6.40
CA ALA A 112 -9.64 -13.22 7.21
C ALA A 112 -8.79 -13.05 8.47
N LYS A 113 -8.99 -13.92 9.45
CA LYS A 113 -8.18 -13.97 10.66
C LYS A 113 -7.80 -15.38 11.04
N SER A 114 -6.70 -15.50 11.79
CA SER A 114 -6.26 -16.72 12.45
C SER A 114 -5.96 -16.43 13.92
N MET A 115 -6.49 -17.29 14.80
CA MET A 115 -6.26 -17.25 16.25
C MET A 115 -5.33 -18.39 16.72
N ASP A 116 -4.83 -19.20 15.78
CA ASP A 116 -4.04 -20.41 16.04
C ASP A 116 -2.69 -20.36 15.29
N GLN A 117 -2.09 -19.17 15.22
CA GLN A 117 -0.78 -18.92 14.60
C GLN A 117 -0.70 -19.30 13.11
N GLY A 118 -1.81 -19.14 12.39
CA GLY A 118 -1.88 -19.35 10.95
C GLY A 118 -2.22 -20.79 10.54
N ASN A 119 -2.51 -21.68 11.49
CA ASN A 119 -2.92 -23.06 11.20
C ASN A 119 -4.30 -23.11 10.52
N THR A 120 -5.21 -22.23 10.95
CA THR A 120 -6.53 -22.10 10.32
C THR A 120 -6.95 -20.65 10.18
N TRP A 121 -7.73 -20.40 9.12
CA TRP A 121 -8.18 -19.07 8.73
C TRP A 121 -9.70 -19.06 8.61
N ASP A 122 -10.31 -18.04 9.21
CA ASP A 122 -11.75 -17.79 9.12
C ASP A 122 -12.00 -16.47 8.39
N PHE A 123 -12.89 -16.51 7.41
CA PHE A 123 -13.38 -15.32 6.74
C PHE A 123 -14.06 -14.40 7.75
N VAL A 124 -13.74 -13.11 7.67
CA VAL A 124 -14.32 -12.08 8.54
C VAL A 124 -15.33 -11.26 7.75
N THR A 125 -14.89 -10.64 6.66
CA THR A 125 -15.73 -9.78 5.82
C THR A 125 -15.07 -9.43 4.50
N THR A 126 -15.86 -8.97 3.54
CA THR A 126 -15.37 -8.24 2.36
C THR A 126 -15.15 -6.78 2.78
N LEU A 127 -13.89 -6.37 2.88
CA LEU A 127 -13.53 -5.02 3.31
C LEU A 127 -13.91 -3.95 2.29
N PHE A 128 -13.60 -4.19 1.03
CA PHE A 128 -13.87 -3.24 -0.05
C PHE A 128 -14.43 -3.99 -1.24
N THR A 129 -15.67 -3.69 -1.59
CA THR A 129 -16.34 -4.25 -2.76
C THR A 129 -16.27 -3.25 -3.91
N ALA A 130 -15.99 -3.73 -5.12
CA ALA A 130 -16.09 -2.92 -6.33
C ALA A 130 -17.46 -2.22 -6.42
N THR A 131 -17.47 -0.89 -6.51
CA THR A 131 -18.71 -0.10 -6.45
C THR A 131 -19.02 0.57 -7.79
N PRO A 132 -20.26 0.50 -8.31
CA PRO A 132 -20.65 1.24 -9.50
C PRO A 132 -20.47 2.75 -9.29
N ILE A 133 -19.76 3.41 -10.21
CA ILE A 133 -19.58 4.87 -10.20
C ILE A 133 -19.61 5.44 -11.61
N VAL A 134 -19.84 6.75 -11.69
CA VAL A 134 -19.53 7.55 -12.89
C VAL A 134 -18.11 8.07 -12.75
N ASN A 135 -17.32 8.00 -13.82
CA ASN A 135 -15.96 8.54 -13.82
C ASN A 135 -16.01 10.07 -13.57
N PRO A 136 -15.50 10.58 -12.44
CA PRO A 136 -15.55 12.00 -12.12
C PRO A 136 -14.69 12.83 -13.10
N ALA A 137 -13.67 12.25 -13.72
CA ALA A 137 -12.85 12.90 -14.75
C ALA A 137 -13.48 12.88 -16.14
N ALA A 138 -14.42 11.96 -16.40
CA ALA A 138 -15.14 11.83 -17.66
C ALA A 138 -16.61 11.42 -17.40
N PRO A 139 -17.50 12.36 -17.05
CA PRO A 139 -18.84 12.05 -16.55
C PRO A 139 -19.77 11.28 -17.50
N SER A 140 -19.40 11.16 -18.78
CA SER A 140 -20.10 10.31 -19.75
C SER A 140 -19.75 8.82 -19.64
N GLN A 141 -18.78 8.45 -18.81
CA GLN A 141 -18.28 7.08 -18.67
C GLN A 141 -18.76 6.44 -17.38
N THR A 142 -19.53 5.36 -17.50
CA THR A 142 -19.96 4.51 -16.38
C THR A 142 -18.98 3.36 -16.18
N GLY A 143 -18.85 2.91 -14.94
CA GLY A 143 -17.89 1.89 -14.56
C GLY A 143 -17.95 1.60 -13.08
N TYR A 144 -16.83 1.14 -12.57
CA TYR A 144 -16.69 0.71 -11.18
C TYR A 144 -15.43 1.31 -10.59
N LEU A 145 -15.48 1.62 -9.30
CA LEU A 145 -14.31 1.84 -8.49
C LEU A 145 -13.86 0.49 -7.96
N ASP A 146 -12.73 0.01 -8.46
CA ASP A 146 -12.13 -1.25 -8.06
C ASP A 146 -10.93 -1.00 -7.14
N TYR A 147 -10.56 -2.06 -6.43
CA TYR A 147 -9.55 -2.05 -5.38
C TYR A 147 -8.53 -3.13 -5.67
N GLU A 148 -7.26 -2.81 -5.68
CA GLU A 148 -6.20 -3.80 -5.81
C GLU A 148 -5.07 -3.47 -4.86
N VAL A 149 -4.49 -4.52 -4.28
CA VAL A 149 -3.58 -4.49 -3.13
C VAL A 149 -4.13 -3.68 -1.96
N VAL A 150 -4.29 -4.38 -0.83
CA VAL A 150 -4.49 -3.73 0.46
C VAL A 150 -3.28 -4.00 1.35
N ASN A 151 -2.88 -2.98 2.11
CA ASN A 151 -1.98 -3.15 3.23
C ASN A 151 -2.66 -2.72 4.52
N LEU A 152 -2.52 -3.53 5.57
CA LEU A 152 -2.97 -3.18 6.91
C LEU A 152 -1.78 -2.79 7.75
N LEU A 153 -1.95 -1.87 8.68
CA LEU A 153 -0.94 -1.51 9.67
C LEU A 153 -1.61 -1.22 11.02
N PRO A 154 -1.45 -2.09 12.02
CA PRO A 154 -1.78 -1.71 13.39
C PRO A 154 -0.72 -0.73 13.92
N ALA A 155 -1.16 0.30 14.62
CA ALA A 155 -0.29 1.25 15.30
C ALA A 155 -0.90 1.66 16.65
N THR A 156 -0.08 1.76 17.68
CA THR A 156 -0.52 2.22 19.01
C THR A 156 -0.55 3.76 19.01
N ILE A 157 -1.74 4.35 19.10
CA ILE A 157 -1.95 5.80 19.18
C ILE A 157 -2.63 6.10 20.51
N ASN A 158 -1.99 6.93 21.35
CA ASN A 158 -2.49 7.28 22.68
C ASN A 158 -2.83 6.06 23.58
N GLY A 159 -2.09 4.97 23.42
CA GLY A 159 -2.30 3.74 24.19
C GLY A 159 -3.45 2.85 23.69
N GLN A 160 -4.02 3.15 22.51
CA GLN A 160 -5.03 2.32 21.85
C GLN A 160 -4.51 1.83 20.50
N THR A 161 -4.73 0.55 20.19
CA THR A 161 -4.47 0.01 18.86
C THR A 161 -5.40 0.65 17.85
N THR A 162 -4.82 1.36 16.90
CA THR A 162 -5.48 1.94 15.73
C THR A 162 -5.02 1.21 14.49
N TRP A 163 -5.96 0.84 13.63
CA TRP A 163 -5.69 0.19 12.36
C TRP A 163 -5.75 1.17 11.21
N PHE A 164 -4.72 1.11 10.37
CA PHE A 164 -4.69 1.79 9.09
C PHE A 164 -4.87 0.78 7.97
N GLY A 165 -5.70 1.12 6.99
CA GLY A 165 -5.84 0.39 5.74
C GLY A 165 -5.38 1.27 4.58
N VAL A 166 -4.56 0.72 3.68
CA VAL A 166 -4.10 1.42 2.48
C VAL A 166 -4.51 0.60 1.27
N THR A 167 -5.28 1.19 0.36
CA THR A 167 -5.70 0.51 -0.88
C THR A 167 -5.22 1.28 -2.10
N LEU A 168 -4.86 0.57 -3.18
CA LEU A 168 -4.85 1.17 -4.51
C LEU A 168 -6.25 1.07 -5.12
N ASN A 169 -6.70 2.19 -5.68
CA ASN A 169 -8.05 2.36 -6.21
C ASN A 169 -7.92 2.87 -7.64
N TYR A 170 -8.78 2.39 -8.53
CA TYR A 170 -8.83 2.84 -9.91
C TYR A 170 -10.22 2.62 -10.51
N PHE A 171 -10.49 3.34 -11.60
CA PHE A 171 -11.74 3.20 -12.32
C PHE A 171 -11.63 2.12 -13.39
N VAL A 172 -12.58 1.19 -13.39
CA VAL A 172 -12.76 0.18 -14.45
C VAL A 172 -14.01 0.53 -15.25
N PRO A 173 -13.87 0.96 -16.51
CA PRO A 173 -15.02 1.25 -17.36
C PRO A 173 -15.83 -0.01 -17.65
N GLU A 174 -17.16 0.11 -17.73
CA GLU A 174 -18.00 -0.99 -18.24
C GLU A 174 -17.63 -1.37 -19.67
N GLN A 175 -17.30 -0.37 -20.50
CA GLN A 175 -16.84 -0.59 -21.87
C GLN A 175 -15.32 -0.73 -21.93
N GLY A 176 -14.85 -1.92 -22.27
CA GLY A 176 -13.43 -2.25 -22.42
C GLY A 176 -12.74 -2.72 -21.13
N GLY A 177 -13.36 -2.56 -19.96
CA GLY A 177 -12.91 -3.16 -18.71
C GLY A 177 -11.49 -2.79 -18.33
N MET A 178 -10.78 -3.76 -17.75
CA MET A 178 -9.40 -3.62 -17.27
C MET A 178 -8.38 -3.18 -18.33
N ALA A 179 -8.66 -3.34 -19.63
CA ALA A 179 -7.75 -2.90 -20.68
C ALA A 179 -7.83 -1.38 -20.94
N LEU A 180 -8.94 -0.74 -20.58
CA LEU A 180 -9.20 0.68 -20.86
C LEU A 180 -9.31 1.53 -19.58
N ARG A 181 -8.74 1.07 -18.47
CA ARG A 181 -8.66 1.84 -17.21
C ARG A 181 -7.96 3.18 -17.49
N PRO A 182 -8.59 4.33 -17.24
CA PRO A 182 -7.93 5.62 -17.37
C PRO A 182 -6.76 5.71 -16.38
N PRO A 183 -5.52 5.97 -16.84
CA PRO A 183 -4.37 6.04 -15.94
C PRO A 183 -4.49 7.19 -14.93
N ASP A 184 -5.26 8.22 -15.25
CA ASP A 184 -5.55 9.34 -14.35
C ASP A 184 -6.59 9.04 -13.25
N SER A 185 -7.12 7.81 -13.23
CA SER A 185 -8.02 7.32 -12.16
C SER A 185 -7.32 6.69 -10.97
N PHE A 186 -6.03 6.38 -11.09
CA PHE A 186 -5.26 5.70 -10.06
C PHE A 186 -5.03 6.63 -8.86
N HIS A 187 -5.38 6.15 -7.67
CA HIS A 187 -5.16 6.85 -6.40
C HIS A 187 -5.09 5.88 -5.23
N ILE A 188 -4.44 6.31 -4.14
CA ILE A 188 -4.41 5.55 -2.89
C ILE A 188 -5.48 6.11 -1.95
N ARG A 189 -6.15 5.22 -1.21
CA ARG A 189 -6.99 5.62 -0.07
C ARG A 189 -6.37 5.10 1.21
N VAL A 190 -6.33 5.96 2.23
CA VAL A 190 -5.84 5.62 3.58
C VAL A 190 -7.00 5.74 4.56
N TYR A 191 -7.39 4.61 5.14
CA TYR A 191 -8.48 4.45 6.09
C TYR A 191 -7.93 4.35 7.51
N GLN A 192 -8.71 4.74 8.50
CA GLN A 192 -8.37 4.59 9.92
C GLN A 192 -9.57 4.06 10.71
N ALA A 193 -9.39 3.00 11.50
CA ALA A 193 -10.42 2.42 12.36
C ALA A 193 -9.83 1.77 13.62
N ASP A 194 -10.66 1.48 14.62
CA ASP A 194 -10.22 0.79 15.85
C ASP A 194 -10.03 -0.73 15.64
N ARG A 195 -10.66 -1.29 14.61
CA ARG A 195 -10.56 -2.72 14.26
C ARG A 195 -10.42 -2.88 12.74
N PRO A 196 -9.72 -3.94 12.25
CA PRO A 196 -9.55 -4.16 10.82
C PRO A 196 -10.88 -4.23 10.06
N ALA A 197 -11.87 -4.94 10.62
CA ALA A 197 -13.18 -5.13 9.99
C ALA A 197 -13.99 -3.82 9.86
N ASP A 198 -13.65 -2.78 10.62
CA ASP A 198 -14.36 -1.50 10.57
C ASP A 198 -13.82 -0.57 9.46
N LEU A 199 -12.70 -0.92 8.82
CA LEU A 199 -12.07 -0.12 7.75
C LEU A 199 -12.98 0.11 6.54
N THR A 200 -13.92 -0.80 6.26
CA THR A 200 -14.91 -0.67 5.18
C THR A 200 -15.69 0.63 5.22
N ASN A 201 -16.02 1.11 6.43
CA ASN A 201 -16.87 2.28 6.65
C ASN A 201 -16.10 3.45 7.26
N ALA A 202 -14.77 3.31 7.38
CA ALA A 202 -13.93 4.32 7.97
C ALA A 202 -13.81 5.57 7.08
N PRO A 203 -13.62 6.76 7.69
CA PRO A 203 -13.19 7.92 6.93
C PRO A 203 -11.83 7.63 6.27
N TYR A 204 -11.57 8.27 5.13
CA TYR A 204 -10.32 8.09 4.40
C TYR A 204 -9.75 9.39 3.84
N ALA A 205 -8.42 9.41 3.73
CA ALA A 205 -7.69 10.37 2.91
C ALA A 205 -7.48 9.80 1.50
N VAL A 206 -7.33 10.68 0.50
CA VAL A 206 -7.07 10.32 -0.89
C VAL A 206 -5.71 10.86 -1.28
N LEU A 207 -4.77 9.96 -1.53
CA LEU A 207 -3.43 10.31 -1.98
C LEU A 207 -3.36 10.15 -3.50
N GLY A 208 -3.21 11.28 -4.19
CA GLY A 208 -2.97 11.31 -5.64
C GLY A 208 -1.47 11.28 -5.94
N GLY A 209 -1.12 10.83 -7.12
CA GLY A 209 0.21 11.04 -7.69
C GLY A 209 0.13 11.93 -8.93
N GLY A 210 1.22 11.99 -9.70
CA GLY A 210 1.43 13.06 -10.69
C GLY A 210 0.46 13.04 -11.87
N ILE A 211 -0.22 11.91 -12.09
CA ILE A 211 -1.19 11.71 -13.15
C ILE A 211 -2.64 11.69 -12.65
N THR A 212 -2.88 11.62 -11.34
CA THR A 212 -4.23 11.50 -10.78
C THR A 212 -5.04 12.76 -11.09
N ASN A 213 -6.20 12.60 -11.72
CA ASN A 213 -7.06 13.73 -12.07
C ASN A 213 -7.60 14.42 -10.81
N PRO A 214 -7.59 15.77 -10.71
CA PRO A 214 -8.15 16.49 -9.57
C PRO A 214 -9.61 16.16 -9.25
N ALA A 215 -10.39 15.71 -10.24
CA ALA A 215 -11.79 15.29 -10.03
C ALA A 215 -11.93 14.08 -9.10
N TRP A 216 -10.86 13.30 -8.89
CA TRP A 216 -10.79 12.23 -7.88
C TRP A 216 -10.60 12.75 -6.45
N ASN A 217 -10.55 14.08 -6.26
CA ASN A 217 -10.39 14.78 -4.99
C ASN A 217 -9.18 14.32 -4.15
N PRO A 218 -7.96 14.23 -4.73
CA PRO A 218 -6.77 13.99 -3.93
C PRO A 218 -6.58 15.13 -2.92
N ASN A 219 -6.52 14.78 -1.63
CA ASN A 219 -6.32 15.73 -0.54
C ASN A 219 -4.88 15.67 0.04
N SER A 220 -4.02 14.85 -0.56
CA SER A 220 -2.59 14.75 -0.25
C SER A 220 -1.83 14.21 -1.46
N SER A 221 -0.52 14.48 -1.52
CA SER A 221 0.37 14.06 -2.60
C SER A 221 1.23 12.88 -2.15
N LEU A 222 1.27 11.81 -2.95
CA LEU A 222 2.24 10.71 -2.79
C LEU A 222 3.66 11.10 -3.22
N ILE A 223 3.78 12.24 -3.89
CA ILE A 223 5.03 12.71 -4.46
C ILE A 223 5.73 13.61 -3.42
N PRO A 224 6.96 13.28 -3.02
CA PRO A 224 7.83 14.17 -2.26
C PRO A 224 8.01 15.51 -2.99
N ALA A 225 7.98 16.62 -2.24
CA ALA A 225 8.05 17.96 -2.82
C ALA A 225 9.35 18.21 -3.61
N ASP A 226 10.41 17.47 -3.30
CA ASP A 226 11.74 17.52 -3.88
C ASP A 226 11.93 16.61 -5.12
N MET A 227 10.92 15.85 -5.53
CA MET A 227 10.98 15.00 -6.72
C MET A 227 10.89 15.82 -8.03
N SER A 228 11.61 15.40 -9.07
CA SER A 228 11.59 16.07 -10.39
C SER A 228 10.29 15.79 -11.15
N ASP A 229 9.81 16.73 -11.97
CA ASP A 229 8.54 16.60 -12.71
C ASP A 229 8.50 15.41 -13.70
N ALA A 230 9.66 14.94 -14.14
CA ALA A 230 9.77 13.72 -14.95
C ALA A 230 9.50 12.47 -14.10
N ASP A 231 10.09 12.39 -12.91
CA ASP A 231 9.95 11.24 -12.01
C ASP A 231 8.54 11.15 -11.41
N LYS A 232 7.89 12.31 -11.18
CA LYS A 232 6.49 12.41 -10.73
C LYS A 232 5.53 11.62 -11.62
N LYS A 233 5.75 11.59 -12.93
CA LYS A 233 4.87 10.94 -13.92
C LYS A 233 4.98 9.41 -13.91
N HIS A 234 6.03 8.85 -13.34
CA HIS A 234 6.31 7.40 -13.36
C HIS A 234 6.02 6.69 -12.03
N SER A 235 5.68 7.44 -10.98
CA SER A 235 5.65 6.98 -9.58
C SER A 235 4.58 5.93 -9.21
N PHE A 236 3.59 5.63 -10.06
CA PHE A 236 2.56 4.61 -9.79
C PHE A 236 2.85 3.22 -10.37
N GLY A 237 3.90 3.05 -11.20
CA GLY A 237 3.98 1.91 -12.12
C GLY A 237 4.83 0.69 -11.73
N THR A 238 5.66 0.73 -10.68
CA THR A 238 6.78 -0.25 -10.57
C THR A 238 6.87 -1.09 -9.30
N SER A 239 6.09 -0.84 -8.22
CA SER A 239 5.86 -1.80 -7.12
C SER A 239 4.93 -1.23 -6.05
N PRO A 240 3.85 -1.92 -5.66
CA PRO A 240 2.97 -1.49 -4.58
C PRO A 240 3.51 -1.77 -3.16
N ALA A 241 4.76 -2.23 -3.01
CA ALA A 241 5.41 -2.39 -1.71
C ALA A 241 5.81 -1.02 -1.12
N PHE A 242 4.83 -0.17 -0.84
CA PHE A 242 5.03 1.07 -0.10
C PHE A 242 5.29 0.72 1.37
N THR A 243 6.55 0.80 1.78
CA THR A 243 6.89 0.91 3.20
C THR A 243 6.56 2.33 3.63
N LEU A 244 5.40 2.51 4.26
CA LEU A 244 4.95 3.81 4.77
C LEU A 244 5.76 4.14 6.03
N GLN A 245 6.94 4.73 5.85
CA GLN A 245 7.73 5.25 6.96
C GLN A 245 7.05 6.53 7.47
N THR A 246 6.14 6.36 8.44
CA THR A 246 5.53 7.40 9.29
C THR A 246 5.53 8.81 8.68
N ALA A 247 4.67 9.03 7.68
CA ALA A 247 4.23 10.38 7.40
C ALA A 247 3.46 10.86 8.63
N ARG A 248 3.94 11.93 9.28
CA ARG A 248 3.21 12.60 10.35
C ARG A 248 1.94 13.20 9.77
N PHE A 249 0.84 12.46 9.83
CA PHE A 249 -0.48 13.02 9.66
C PHE A 249 -0.83 13.70 11.00
N ILE A 250 -0.88 15.04 10.98
CA ILE A 250 -1.37 15.91 12.06
C ILE A 250 -2.82 16.25 11.73
#